data_AF-A0A968I4P4-F1
#
_entry.id   AF-A0A968I4P4-F1
#
_cell.length_a   1.000
_cell.length_b   1.000
_cell.length_c   1.000
_cell.angle_alpha   90.00
_cell.angle_beta   90.00
_cell.angle_gamma   90.00
#
_symmetry.space_group_name_H-M   'P 1'
#
loop_
_entity.id
_entity.type
_entity.pdbx_description
1 polymer ?
#
loop_
_entity_poly.entity_id
_entity_poly.type
_entity_poly.pdbx_seq_one_letter_code
_entity_poly.pdbx_strand_id
1 'polypeptide(L)' 'MPVSPPTAERVLDVAQHLVQTRGFNGFSYADIAARLGIRNAAIHYHYPSKADLGQALARRYRQTFARSLSGYRRTSPW' A
#
# COMPACT_ATOMS: atom_id res chain seq x y z
N MET A 1 10.20 -1.39 -22.11
CA MET A 1 10.65 -1.16 -20.72
C MET A 1 9.43 -0.93 -19.85
N PRO A 2 9.17 -1.72 -18.79
CA PRO A 2 8.06 -1.40 -17.88
C PRO A 2 8.34 -0.06 -17.20
N VAL A 3 7.36 0.85 -17.21
CA VAL A 3 7.42 2.11 -16.48
C VAL A 3 7.47 1.80 -14.97
N SER A 4 8.35 2.48 -14.24
CA SER A 4 8.36 2.34 -12.78
C SER A 4 7.07 2.90 -12.20
N PRO A 5 6.41 2.21 -11.24
CA PRO A 5 5.19 2.71 -10.63
C PRO A 5 5.45 4.04 -9.90
N PRO A 6 4.44 4.92 -9.80
CA PRO A 6 4.54 6.16 -9.06
C PRO A 6 5.06 5.95 -7.63
N THR A 7 5.81 6.92 -7.10
CA THR A 7 6.37 6.85 -5.73
C THR A 7 5.30 6.55 -4.68
N ALA A 8 4.11 7.12 -4.82
CA ALA A 8 2.97 6.83 -3.93
C ALA A 8 2.60 5.34 -3.90
N GLU A 9 2.56 4.67 -5.06
CA GLU A 9 2.25 3.24 -5.14
C GLU A 9 3.35 2.39 -4.52
N ARG A 10 4.63 2.73 -4.78
CA ARG A 10 5.78 2.06 -4.18
C ARG A 10 5.78 2.19 -2.65
N VAL A 11 5.40 3.36 -2.14
CA VAL A 11 5.21 3.59 -0.70
C VAL A 11 4.11 2.67 -0.15
N LEU A 12 2.97 2.56 -0.85
CA LEU A 12 1.89 1.66 -0.42
C LEU A 12 2.32 0.20 -0.44
N ASP A 13 3.11 -0.24 -1.43
CA ASP A 13 3.60 -1.62 -1.49
C ASP A 13 4.45 -1.97 -0.25
N VAL A 14 5.41 -1.10 0.08
CA VAL A 14 6.28 -1.29 1.24
C VAL A 14 5.51 -1.16 2.55
N ALA A 15 4.63 -0.17 2.66
CA ALA A 15 3.78 0.02 3.83
C ALA A 15 2.86 -1.19 4.06
N GLN A 16 2.27 -1.73 3.00
CA GLN A 16 1.41 -2.92 3.08
C GLN A 16 2.19 -4.12 3.63
N HIS A 17 3.39 -4.39 3.09
CA HIS A 17 4.24 -5.45 3.62
C HIS A 17 4.58 -5.24 5.10
N LEU A 18 4.95 -4.02 5.49
CA LEU A 18 5.30 -3.71 6.88
C LEU A 18 4.09 -3.90 7.81
N VAL A 19 2.91 -3.44 7.42
CA VAL A 19 1.67 -3.65 8.18
C VAL A 19 1.36 -5.13 8.34
N GLN A 20 1.52 -5.93 7.28
CA GLN A 20 1.24 -7.38 7.32
C GLN A 20 2.20 -8.16 8.21
N THR A 21 3.44 -7.69 8.35
CA THR A 21 4.50 -8.42 9.09
C THR A 21 4.72 -7.90 10.51
N ARG A 22 4.42 -6.62 10.77
CA ARG A 22 4.71 -5.94 12.05
C ARG A 22 3.50 -5.25 12.67
N GLY A 23 2.35 -5.25 12.00
CA GLY A 23 1.19 -4.46 12.37
C GLY A 23 1.34 -2.97 12.03
N PHE A 24 0.23 -2.22 12.07
CA PHE A 24 0.22 -0.81 11.69
C PHE A 24 1.10 0.08 12.58
N ASN A 25 1.16 -0.22 13.87
CA ASN A 25 2.01 0.53 14.81
C ASN A 25 3.48 0.13 14.74
N GLY A 26 3.83 -1.00 14.11
CA GLY A 26 5.18 -1.56 14.08
C GLY A 26 6.10 -1.04 12.96
N PHE A 27 5.75 0.05 12.29
CA PHE A 27 6.61 0.70 11.29
C PHE A 27 6.54 2.22 11.33
N SER A 28 7.54 2.87 10.77
CA SER A 28 7.67 4.31 10.62
C SER A 28 7.89 4.71 9.15
N TYR A 29 7.80 6.00 8.83
CA TYR A 29 8.17 6.48 7.50
C TYR A 29 9.67 6.33 7.22
N ALA A 30 10.51 6.31 8.25
CA ALA A 30 11.93 6.02 8.10
C ALA A 30 12.16 4.59 7.58
N ASP A 31 11.40 3.61 8.07
CA ASP A 31 11.47 2.23 7.58
C ASP A 31 11.12 2.14 6.08
N ILE A 32 10.08 2.86 5.65
CA ILE A 32 9.67 2.93 4.24
C ILE A 32 10.74 3.62 3.39
N ALA A 33 11.22 4.77 3.85
CA ALA A 33 12.26 5.55 3.18
C ALA A 33 13.53 4.74 2.96
N ALA A 34 13.97 4.03 4.00
CA ALA A 34 15.14 3.15 3.95
C ALA A 34 14.94 2.01 2.92
N ARG A 35 13.77 1.36 2.92
CA ARG A 35 13.47 0.28 1.96
C ARG A 35 13.39 0.75 0.51
N LEU A 36 12.93 1.97 0.26
CA LEU A 36 12.75 2.52 -1.08
C LEU A 36 13.97 3.30 -1.59
N GLY A 37 14.94 3.61 -0.72
CA GLY A 37 16.07 4.47 -1.04
C GLY A 37 15.66 5.91 -1.35
N ILE A 38 14.61 6.42 -0.68
CA ILE A 38 14.06 7.76 -0.90
C ILE A 38 14.13 8.60 0.37
N ARG A 39 13.94 9.92 0.24
CA ARG A 39 13.83 10.83 1.38
C ARG A 39 12.47 10.70 2.04
N ASN A 40 12.45 10.80 3.37
CA ASN A 40 11.22 10.80 4.16
C ASN A 40 10.25 11.93 3.71
N ALA A 41 10.78 13.10 3.33
CA ALA A 41 9.99 14.21 2.77
C ALA A 41 9.15 13.82 1.53
N ALA A 42 9.64 12.92 0.68
CA ALA A 42 8.88 12.44 -0.48
C ALA A 42 7.68 11.59 -0.07
N ILE A 43 7.77 10.88 1.06
CA ILE A 43 6.66 10.11 1.63
C ILE A 43 5.62 11.05 2.21
N HIS A 44 6.05 12.04 3.01
CA HIS A 44 5.15 13.05 3.57
C HIS A 44 4.41 13.87 2.51
N TYR A 45 5.05 14.12 1.36
CA TYR A 45 4.38 14.77 0.23
C TYR A 45 3.15 13.98 -0.26
N HIS A 46 3.22 12.65 -0.30
CA HIS A 46 2.10 11.80 -0.71
C HIS A 46 1.14 11.44 0.42
N TYR A 47 1.66 11.29 1.64
CA TYR A 47 0.91 10.86 2.82
C TYR A 47 1.33 11.74 4.01
N PRO A 48 0.69 12.90 4.24
CA PRO A 48 1.09 13.85 5.26
C PRO A 48 1.18 13.24 6.65
N SER A 49 0.22 12.38 7.01
CA SER A 49 0.18 11.64 8.27
C SER A 49 0.13 10.13 8.07
N LYS A 50 0.55 9.40 9.11
CA LYS A 50 0.43 7.93 9.13
C LYS A 50 -1.03 7.47 8.99
N ALA A 51 -1.99 8.26 9.46
CA ALA A 51 -3.41 8.00 9.27
C ALA A 51 -3.83 8.09 7.80
N ASP A 52 -3.30 9.05 7.02
CA ASP A 52 -3.55 9.15 5.57
C ASP A 52 -3.02 7.93 4.82
N LEU A 53 -1.81 7.49 5.19
CA LEU A 53 -1.24 6.25 4.66
C LEU A 53 -2.11 5.03 5.02
N GLY A 54 -2.61 4.97 6.26
CA GLY A 54 -3.54 3.93 6.72
C GLY A 54 -4.85 3.91 5.94
N GLN A 55 -5.46 5.08 5.71
CA GLN A 55 -6.67 5.20 4.90
C GLN A 55 -6.45 4.75 3.44
N ALA A 56 -5.30 5.10 2.86
CA ALA A 56 -4.93 4.67 1.53
C ALA A 56 -4.75 3.14 1.45
N LEU A 57 -4.13 2.52 2.45
CA LEU A 57 -4.02 1.07 2.57
C LEU A 57 -5.39 0.40 2.71
N ALA A 58 -6.26 0.92 3.59
CA ALA A 58 -7.61 0.39 3.76
C ALA A 58 -8.41 0.45 2.45
N ARG A 59 -8.31 1.56 1.71
CA ARG A 59 -8.91 1.71 0.39
C ARG A 59 -8.37 0.68 -0.60
N ARG A 60 -7.05 0.47 -0.62
CA ARG A 60 -6.40 -0.54 -1.47
C ARG A 60 -6.90 -1.96 -1.15
N TYR A 61 -6.97 -2.32 0.13
CA TYR A 61 -7.51 -3.62 0.55
C TYR A 61 -8.94 -3.82 0.08
N ARG A 62 -9.80 -2.81 0.27
CA ARG A 62 -11.20 -2.87 -0.14
C ARG A 62 -11.35 -3.06 -1.65
N GLN A 63 -10.51 -2.38 -2.45
CA GLN A 63 -10.51 -2.51 -3.91
C GLN A 63 -10.00 -3.88 -4.38
N THR A 64 -8.89 -4.36 -3.81
CA THR A 64 -8.33 -5.69 -4.12
C THR A 64 -9.35 -6.78 -3.77
N PHE A 65 -9.94 -6.71 -2.57
CA PHE A 65 -10.93 -7.67 -2.12
C PHE A 65 -12.19 -7.69 -3.00
N ALA A 66 -12.72 -6.51 -3.36
CA ALA A 66 -13.85 -6.41 -4.28
C ALA A 66 -13.56 -7.02 -5.66
N ARG A 67 -12.33 -6.85 -6.16
CA ARG A 67 -11.88 -7.45 -7.43
C ARG A 67 -11.78 -8.98 -7.34
N SER A 68 -11.31 -9.52 -6.21
CA SER A 68 -11.27 -10.95 -5.99
C SER A 68 -12.68 -11.56 -5.95
N LEU A 69 -13.65 -10.90 -5.30
CA LEU A 69 -15.04 -11.35 -5.25
C LEU A 69 -15.75 -11.26 -6.61
N SER A 70 -15.50 -10.21 -7.40
CA SER A 70 -16.08 -10.09 -8.75
C SER A 70 -15.52 -11.11 -9.74
N GLY A 71 -14.29 -11.60 -9.52
CA GLY A 71 -13.73 -12.74 -10.23
C GLY A 71 -14.45 -14.07 -9.93
N TYR A 72 -14.96 -14.25 -8.70
CA TYR A 72 -15.59 -15.49 -8.25
C TYR A 72 -17.00 -15.71 -8.84
N ARG A 73 -17.75 -14.63 -9.14
CA ARG A 73 -19.13 -14.68 -9.68
C ARG A 73 -19.27 -15.21 -11.11
N ARG A 74 -18.18 -15.62 -11.79
CA ARG A 74 -18.21 -16.11 -13.19
C ARG A 74 -17.91 -17.60 -13.32
N THR A 75 -17.69 -18.32 -12.21
CA THR A 75 -17.32 -19.76 -12.22
C THR A 75 -18.27 -20.65 -11.43
N SER A 76 -19.53 -20.26 -11.24
CA SER A 76 -20.56 -21.18 -10.79
C SER A 76 -21.31 -21.74 -12.02
N PRO A 77 -21.12 -23.02 -12.37
CA PRO A 77 -21.84 -23.71 -13.45
C PRO A 77 -23.07 -24.47 -12.92
N TRP A 78 -23.58 -24.07 -11.75
CA TRP A 78 -24.83 -24.57 -11.17
C TRP A 78 -25.82 -23.43 -11.09
#